data_AF-A0A6P0XLN4-F1
#
_entry.id   AF-A0A6P0XLN4-F1
#
_cell.length_a   1.000
_cell.length_b   1.000
_cell.length_c   1.000
_cell.angle_alpha   90.00
_cell.angle_beta   90.00
_cell.angle_gamma   90.00
#
_symmetry.space_group_name_H-M   'P 1'
#
loop_
_entity.id
_entity.type
_entity.pdbx_description
1 polymer ?
#
loop_
_entity_poly.entity_id
_entity_poly.type
_entity_poly.pdbx_seq_one_letter_code
_entity_poly.pdbx_strand_id
1 'polypeptide(L)'
;MPIPQLRDNPDYYSQKRDLVNTKDKFPDYKLIHSQVLQDCIKRVKLAFDRWFKADKNGQKLGKPRFKGKGCYRSFTYPQIKQDCIQENKINLPKIGNIKLIQHRLKQFQ
;
A
#
# COMPACT_ATOMS: atom_id res chain seq x y z
N MET A 1 22.17 -27.16 -21.01
CA MET A 1 21.46 -26.50 -19.88
C MET A 1 20.03 -26.21 -20.32
N PRO A 2 19.00 -26.77 -19.66
CA PRO A 2 17.62 -26.38 -19.95
C PRO A 2 17.34 -24.96 -19.48
N ILE A 3 16.49 -24.24 -20.19
CA ILE A 3 16.06 -22.89 -19.83
C ILE A 3 15.24 -22.97 -18.53
N PRO A 4 15.54 -22.19 -17.48
CA PRO A 4 14.75 -22.20 -16.25
C PRO A 4 13.33 -21.69 -16.53
N GLN A 5 12.33 -22.34 -15.93
CA GLN A 5 10.94 -21.93 -16.11
C GLN A 5 10.71 -20.53 -15.51
N LEU A 6 10.02 -19.68 -16.28
CA LEU A 6 9.60 -18.38 -15.81
C LEU A 6 8.66 -18.55 -14.61
N ARG A 7 8.86 -17.75 -13.57
CA ARG A 7 7.94 -17.70 -12.43
C ARG A 7 6.59 -17.15 -12.89
N ASP A 8 5.53 -17.63 -12.26
CA ASP A 8 4.18 -17.07 -12.43
C ASP A 8 4.20 -15.56 -12.21
N ASN A 9 3.61 -14.82 -13.15
CA ASN A 9 3.53 -13.36 -13.05
C ASN A 9 2.62 -12.97 -11.87
N PRO A 10 3.15 -12.35 -10.80
CA PRO A 10 2.36 -12.09 -9.61
C PRO A 10 1.42 -10.91 -9.84
N ASP A 11 0.15 -11.19 -10.11
CA ASP A 11 -0.89 -10.16 -10.19
C ASP A 11 -1.26 -9.59 -8.80
N TYR A 12 -1.93 -8.43 -8.77
CA TYR A 12 -2.39 -7.78 -7.55
C TYR A 12 -3.19 -8.73 -6.64
N TYR A 13 -4.10 -9.52 -7.21
CA TYR A 13 -4.95 -10.41 -6.42
C TYR A 13 -4.18 -11.59 -5.83
N SER A 14 -3.18 -12.14 -6.54
CA SER A 14 -2.36 -13.23 -6.00
C SER A 14 -1.48 -12.73 -4.85
N GLN A 15 -0.83 -11.57 -5.01
CA GLN A 15 -0.04 -10.94 -3.94
C GLN A 15 -0.91 -10.56 -2.73
N LYS A 16 -2.12 -10.06 -2.96
CA LYS A 16 -3.07 -9.74 -1.90
C LYS A 16 -3.47 -10.99 -1.09
N ARG A 17 -3.64 -12.14 -1.75
CA ARG A 17 -3.93 -13.42 -1.09
C ARG A 17 -2.73 -13.92 -0.29
N ASP A 18 -1.53 -13.75 -0.83
CA ASP A 18 -0.27 -14.16 -0.20
C ASP A 18 0.10 -13.33 1.06
N LEU A 19 -0.64 -12.27 1.36
CA LEU A 19 -0.48 -11.53 2.62
C LEU A 19 -0.65 -12.41 3.87
N VAL A 20 -1.42 -13.50 3.79
CA VAL A 20 -1.56 -14.46 4.90
C VAL A 20 -0.20 -15.09 5.19
N ASN A 21 0.40 -15.72 4.18
CA ASN A 21 1.73 -16.33 4.27
C ASN A 21 2.80 -15.29 4.65
N THR A 22 2.70 -14.07 4.12
CA THR A 22 3.64 -12.98 4.41
C THR A 22 3.60 -12.62 5.89
N LYS A 23 2.42 -12.58 6.52
CA LYS A 23 2.30 -12.27 7.97
C LYS A 23 2.86 -13.37 8.85
N ASP A 24 2.87 -14.62 8.38
CA ASP A 24 3.46 -15.73 9.12
C ASP A 24 4.98 -15.72 9.01
N LYS A 25 5.52 -15.35 7.85
CA LYS A 25 6.98 -15.15 7.65
C LYS A 25 7.50 -13.91 8.37
N PHE A 26 6.70 -12.84 8.45
CA PHE A 26 7.06 -11.56 9.07
C PHE A 26 6.04 -11.22 10.16
N PRO A 27 6.23 -11.72 11.41
CA PRO A 27 5.28 -11.55 12.50
C PRO A 27 4.94 -10.09 12.79
N ASP A 28 5.89 -9.17 12.63
CA ASP A 28 5.70 -7.73 12.82
C ASP A 28 4.57 -7.15 11.95
N TYR A 29 4.26 -7.78 10.81
CA TYR A 29 3.21 -7.32 9.92
C TYR A 29 1.80 -7.58 10.50
N LYS A 30 1.67 -8.39 11.56
CA LYS A 30 0.42 -8.58 12.32
C LYS A 30 0.05 -7.33 13.14
N LEU A 31 1.04 -6.48 13.43
CA LEU A 31 0.82 -5.18 14.08
C LEU A 31 0.28 -4.14 13.10
N ILE A 32 0.52 -4.31 11.80
CA ILE A 32 0.06 -3.38 10.77
C ILE A 32 -1.38 -3.70 10.37
N HIS A 33 -2.20 -2.67 10.20
CA HIS A 33 -3.57 -2.87 9.73
C HIS A 33 -3.60 -3.50 8.32
N SER A 34 -4.51 -4.46 8.11
CA SER A 34 -4.58 -5.25 6.88
C SER A 34 -4.77 -4.40 5.62
N GLN A 35 -5.59 -3.35 5.69
CA GLN A 35 -5.84 -2.49 4.54
C GLN A 35 -4.61 -1.65 4.17
N VAL A 36 -3.76 -1.29 5.14
CA VAL A 36 -2.51 -0.57 4.86
C VAL A 36 -1.55 -1.46 4.09
N LEU A 37 -1.44 -2.74 4.48
CA LEU A 37 -0.63 -3.72 3.74
C LEU A 37 -1.16 -3.93 2.31
N GLN A 38 -2.48 -3.98 2.14
CA GLN A 38 -3.10 -4.09 0.82
C GLN A 38 -2.83 -2.86 -0.06
N ASP A 39 -2.89 -1.65 0.52
CA ASP A 39 -2.54 -0.42 -0.18
C ASP A 39 -1.07 -0.42 -0.63
N CYS A 40 -0.14 -0.93 0.20
CA CYS A 40 1.25 -1.09 -0.18
C CYS A 40 1.42 -1.97 -1.43
N ILE A 41 0.73 -3.11 -1.50
CA ILE A 41 0.75 -3.99 -2.69
C ILE A 41 0.19 -3.25 -3.91
N LYS A 42 -0.93 -2.53 -3.74
CA LYS A 42 -1.53 -1.74 -4.81
C LYS A 42 -0.56 -0.68 -5.36
N ARG A 43 0.17 0.02 -4.48
CA ARG A 43 1.17 1.01 -4.87
C ARG A 43 2.31 0.39 -5.68
N VAL A 44 2.77 -0.80 -5.30
CA VAL A 44 3.79 -1.54 -6.07
C VAL A 44 3.26 -1.88 -7.46
N LYS A 45 2.06 -2.48 -7.55
CA LYS A 45 1.43 -2.80 -8.84
C LYS A 45 1.31 -1.57 -9.74
N LEU A 46 0.79 -0.46 -9.22
CA LEU A 46 0.65 0.79 -9.98
C LEU A 46 1.99 1.37 -10.43
N ALA A 47 3.04 1.27 -9.62
CA ALA A 47 4.37 1.75 -10.00
C ALA A 47 4.95 0.93 -11.15
N PHE A 48 4.81 -0.40 -11.11
CA PHE A 48 5.23 -1.28 -12.22
C PHE A 48 4.37 -1.10 -13.46
N ASP A 49 3.05 -0.98 -13.32
CA ASP A 49 2.15 -0.73 -14.46
C ASP A 49 2.49 0.57 -15.17
N ARG A 50 2.84 1.63 -14.42
CA ARG A 50 3.32 2.88 -14.99
C ARG A 50 4.66 2.70 -15.69
N TRP A 51 5.55 1.89 -15.14
CA TRP A 51 6.85 1.64 -15.76
C TRP A 51 6.76 0.91 -17.10
N PHE A 52 5.86 -0.06 -17.20
CA PHE A 52 5.63 -0.80 -18.44
C PHE A 52 4.84 0.00 -19.49
N LYS A 53 4.01 0.95 -19.06
CA LYS A 53 3.29 1.85 -19.97
C LYS A 53 4.21 2.95 -20.49
N ALA A 54 4.18 3.19 -21.80
CA ALA A 54 4.76 4.39 -22.38
C ALA A 54 3.90 5.61 -22.03
N ASP A 55 4.55 6.75 -21.82
CA ASP A 55 3.86 8.03 -21.67
C ASP A 55 3.21 8.46 -23.01
N LYS A 56 2.38 9.51 -22.99
CA LYS A 56 1.71 10.06 -24.18
C LYS A 56 2.67 10.41 -25.32
N ASN A 57 3.92 10.73 -24.98
CA ASN A 57 5.01 11.04 -25.90
C ASN A 57 5.80 9.79 -26.35
N GLY A 58 5.33 8.58 -26.04
CA GLY A 58 6.00 7.31 -26.37
C GLY A 58 7.24 6.99 -25.51
N GLN A 59 7.60 7.85 -24.56
CA GLN A 59 8.78 7.65 -23.70
C GLN A 59 8.46 6.68 -22.56
N LYS A 60 9.41 5.78 -22.27
CA LYS A 60 9.31 4.87 -21.12
C LYS A 60 9.50 5.67 -19.82
N LEU A 61 8.60 5.47 -18.87
CA LEU A 61 8.73 6.05 -17.54
C LEU A 61 9.95 5.45 -16.81
N GLY A 62 10.50 6.19 -15.85
CA GLY A 62 11.63 5.72 -15.05
C GLY A 62 11.28 4.47 -14.23
N LYS A 63 12.26 3.57 -14.04
CA LYS A 63 12.10 2.35 -13.25
C LYS A 63 11.67 2.69 -11.81
N PRO A 64 10.69 1.96 -11.23
CA PRO A 64 10.29 2.17 -9.84
C PRO A 64 11.47 2.00 -8.89
N ARG A 65 11.56 2.89 -7.89
CA ARG A 65 12.57 2.82 -6.85
C ARG A 65 11.92 2.39 -5.54
N PHE A 66 12.52 1.41 -4.87
CA PHE A 66 12.12 1.04 -3.52
C PHE A 66 12.55 2.13 -2.52
N LYS A 67 11.67 2.41 -1.55
CA LYS A 67 11.98 3.37 -0.48
C LYS A 67 12.74 2.66 0.62
N GLY A 68 13.89 3.22 1.00
CA GLY A 68 14.67 2.75 2.15
C GLY A 68 14.00 3.06 3.49
N LYS A 69 14.61 2.56 4.58
CA LYS A 69 14.19 2.84 5.96
C LYS A 69 14.15 4.36 6.20
N GLY A 70 13.07 4.86 6.78
CA GLY A 70 12.88 6.31 7.05
C GLY A 70 12.39 7.15 5.86
N CYS A 71 12.38 6.62 4.64
CA CYS A 71 11.88 7.35 3.46
C CYS A 71 10.35 7.21 3.26
N TYR A 72 9.70 6.27 3.95
CA TYR A 72 8.27 6.01 3.84
C TYR A 72 7.48 6.90 4.81
N ARG A 73 6.98 8.04 4.31
CA ARG A 73 6.35 9.09 5.13
C ARG A 73 4.82 9.08 5.15
N SER A 74 4.18 8.27 4.32
CA SER A 74 2.72 8.25 4.21
C SER A 74 2.17 6.86 3.90
N PHE A 75 1.13 6.49 4.61
CA PHE A 75 0.30 5.31 4.36
C PHE A 75 -1.16 5.74 4.20
N THR A 76 -1.98 4.86 3.64
CA THR A 76 -3.40 5.16 3.40
C THR A 76 -4.27 4.07 3.99
N TYR A 77 -5.33 4.50 4.68
CA TYR A 77 -6.46 3.65 5.02
C TYR A 77 -7.54 3.87 3.96
N PRO A 78 -7.72 2.94 3.01
CA PRO A 78 -8.69 3.10 1.93
C PRO A 78 -10.13 3.14 2.43
N GLN A 79 -10.42 2.49 3.56
CA GLN A 79 -11.73 2.49 4.19
C GLN A 79 -11.55 2.78 5.67
N ILE A 80 -12.30 3.76 6.17
CA ILE A 80 -12.29 4.16 7.56
C ILE A 80 -13.74 4.41 7.97
N LYS A 81 -14.09 4.10 9.22
CA LYS A 81 -15.41 4.37 9.77
C LYS A 81 -15.62 5.88 9.92
N GLN A 82 -16.85 6.35 9.74
CA GLN A 82 -17.23 7.76 9.87
C GLN A 82 -16.85 8.33 11.25
N ASP A 83 -17.10 7.54 12.30
CA ASP A 83 -16.94 7.94 13.71
C ASP A 83 -15.49 7.88 14.21
N CYS A 84 -14.52 7.73 13.31
CA CYS A 84 -13.11 7.64 13.70
C CYS A 84 -12.51 8.99 14.12
N ILE A 85 -13.15 10.12 13.77
CA ILE A 85 -12.69 11.47 14.09
C ILE A 85 -13.50 12.00 15.26
N GLN A 86 -12.82 12.39 16.34
CA GLN A 86 -13.43 12.99 17.53
C GLN A 86 -12.67 14.27 17.89
N GLU A 87 -13.34 15.42 17.70
CA GLU A 87 -13.01 16.80 18.11
C GLU A 87 -11.63 17.39 17.76
N ASN A 88 -10.55 16.60 17.74
CA ASN A 88 -9.25 16.90 17.14
C ASN A 88 -8.32 15.67 17.06
N LYS A 89 -8.88 14.47 17.24
CA LYS A 89 -8.17 13.20 17.30
C LYS A 89 -8.77 12.25 16.29
N ILE A 90 -7.94 11.36 15.76
CA ILE A 90 -8.37 10.25 14.93
C ILE A 90 -8.00 8.94 15.61
N ASN A 91 -8.95 8.02 15.72
CA ASN A 91 -8.71 6.66 16.18
C ASN A 91 -8.38 5.79 14.97
N LEU A 92 -7.11 5.38 14.85
CA LEU A 92 -6.65 4.51 13.78
C LEU A 92 -6.56 3.06 14.28
N PRO A 93 -7.12 2.08 13.54
CA PRO A 93 -6.95 0.67 13.86
C PRO A 93 -5.46 0.31 14.04
N LYS A 94 -5.13 -0.47 15.08
CA LYS A 94 -3.78 -0.90 15.47
C LYS A 94 -2.81 0.19 15.97
N ILE A 95 -3.11 1.47 15.79
CA ILE A 95 -2.26 2.57 16.29
C ILE A 95 -2.90 3.27 17.49
N GLY A 96 -4.23 3.42 17.48
CA GLY A 96 -5.00 4.10 18.53
C GLY A 96 -5.24 5.57 18.22
N ASN A 97 -5.43 6.37 19.28
CA ASN A 97 -5.81 7.78 19.18
C ASN A 97 -4.59 8.67 18.92
N ILE A 98 -4.65 9.45 17.84
CA ILE A 98 -3.57 10.36 17.43
C ILE A 98 -4.17 11.74 17.16
N LYS A 99 -3.40 12.81 17.43
CA LYS A 99 -3.77 14.17 17.05
C LYS A 99 -3.95 14.26 15.54
N LEU A 100 -5.10 14.78 15.10
CA LEU A 100 -5.42 14.97 13.70
C LEU A 100 -5.05 16.39 13.28
N ILE A 101 -4.43 16.53 12.11
CA ILE A 101 -4.30 17.81 11.41
C ILE A 101 -5.05 17.66 10.09
N GLN A 102 -6.22 18.27 9.99
CA GLN A 102 -7.11 18.12 8.85
C GLN A 102 -6.91 19.25 7.84
N HIS A 103 -6.33 18.94 6.68
CA HIS A 103 -6.14 19.93 5.61
C HIS A 103 -7.40 20.20 4.79
N ARG A 104 -8.33 19.24 4.70
CA ARG A 104 -9.59 19.38 3.97
C ARG A 104 -10.72 18.75 4.77
N LEU A 105 -11.83 19.48 4.93
CA LEU A 105 -13.08 18.93 5.44
C LEU A 105 -13.58 17.88 4.45
N LYS A 106 -13.61 16.61 4.86
CA LYS A 106 -14.28 15.57 4.09
C LYS A 106 -15.75 15.61 4.47
N GLN A 107 -16.62 15.89 3.51
CA GLN A 107 -18.02 15.53 3.62
C GLN A 107 -18.09 14.02 3.43
N PHE A 108 -18.54 13.32 4.46
CA PHE A 108 -18.81 11.90 4.35
C PHE A 108 -20.20 11.74 3.70
N GLN A 109 -20.23 11.25 2.46
CA GLN A 109 -21.45 10.79 1.78
C GLN A 109 -21.67 9.32 2.10
#